data_AF-A0A0S8FDK9-F1
#
_entry.id   AF-A0A0S8FDK9-F1
#
_cell.length_a   1.000
_cell.length_b   1.000
_cell.length_c   1.000
_cell.angle_alpha   90.00
_cell.angle_beta   90.00
_cell.angle_gamma   90.00
#
_symmetry.space_group_name_H-M   'P 1'
#
loop_
_entity.id
_entity.type
_entity.pdbx_description
1 polymer ?
#
loop_
_entity_poly.entity_id
_entity_poly.type
_entity_poly.pdbx_seq_one_letter_code
_entity_poly.pdbx_strand_id
1 'polypeptide(L)'
;MGRREFFRVLGAGAAAAALPSLAVGAGGRRRMNVLFIAVDDLRPQLACYGHQQMVSPHMDALADQGVAFTHAYCQQAVCAPSRASLLTGLRPDRTTIYDLQTPVREALPDVLTLPQHFKRHGYATVSLGKVYHHRDDDLPGWSERPWHPHVAGYALEQSRALNEYRRRVSAGQTSGLWGSPTEAGDVGDDAYPDGATAEQAVRTLRQLESGPFFLAVGFYKPHLPFCAPKRYWDLYNADEIDLADNPFKPRDCPDIAMHNWAELRAYYGIPPTGPLSGAMARHLIHGYYACTSYVDALVGRLLAELDGLGLRQETVVVLWGDHGWNLGEHGLWCKHCNFETSVHVPMIFRAPGMAGNGRRSNGLTEFVDIYPTLSDLCGLPLPDHLEGRSLAPLLGDPDAAWNEAAYSQ
;
A
#
# COMPACT_ATOMS: atom_id res chain seq x y z
N MET A 1 52.09 30.20 -59.24
CA MET A 1 51.33 31.23 -60.01
C MET A 1 50.02 30.58 -60.43
N GLY A 2 48.78 31.03 -60.18
CA GLY A 2 48.11 32.16 -59.50
C GLY A 2 46.59 31.80 -59.41
N ARG A 3 45.85 32.19 -58.36
CA ARG A 3 44.84 33.30 -58.31
C ARG A 3 43.86 33.28 -59.52
N ARG A 4 42.51 33.26 -59.43
CA ARG A 4 41.51 33.85 -58.50
C ARG A 4 40.07 33.42 -58.93
N GLU A 5 39.15 33.40 -57.95
CA GLU A 5 37.70 33.75 -57.94
C GLU A 5 36.68 33.20 -58.98
N PHE A 6 35.52 32.71 -58.52
CA PHE A 6 34.22 33.46 -58.60
C PHE A 6 33.04 32.80 -57.81
N PHE A 7 32.52 33.54 -56.81
CA PHE A 7 31.13 33.78 -56.33
C PHE A 7 30.15 32.74 -55.71
N ARG A 8 29.81 33.06 -54.43
CA ARG A 8 28.49 33.26 -53.74
C ARG A 8 27.57 32.10 -53.29
N VAL A 9 27.49 32.01 -51.95
CA VAL A 9 26.31 32.07 -51.05
C VAL A 9 25.24 30.98 -51.15
N LEU A 10 25.14 30.18 -50.07
CA LEU A 10 23.92 30.05 -49.24
C LEU A 10 24.32 29.55 -47.85
N GLY A 11 23.98 30.34 -46.83
CA GLY A 11 24.18 29.96 -45.43
C GLY A 11 23.12 28.97 -44.96
N ALA A 12 23.55 28.01 -44.16
CA ALA A 12 22.68 27.26 -43.27
C ALA A 12 23.33 27.31 -41.89
N GLY A 13 22.71 28.04 -40.98
CA GLY A 13 23.14 28.14 -39.59
C GLY A 13 23.01 26.78 -38.92
N ALA A 14 24.12 26.28 -38.39
CA ALA A 14 24.11 25.20 -37.42
C ALA A 14 23.53 25.77 -36.12
N ALA A 15 22.25 25.55 -35.87
CA ALA A 15 21.66 25.75 -34.56
C ALA A 15 22.28 24.69 -33.63
N ALA A 16 23.26 25.10 -32.85
CA ALA A 16 23.73 24.34 -31.70
C ALA A 16 22.55 24.26 -30.72
N ALA A 17 21.88 23.11 -30.67
CA ALA A 17 20.89 22.82 -29.67
C ALA A 17 21.60 22.81 -28.30
N ALA A 18 21.41 23.88 -27.54
CA ALA A 18 21.85 23.96 -26.16
C ALA A 18 21.09 22.90 -25.37
N LEU A 19 21.81 21.86 -24.95
CA LEU A 19 21.32 20.93 -23.93
C LEU A 19 20.92 21.73 -22.69
N PRO A 20 19.77 21.44 -22.05
CA PRO A 20 19.41 22.09 -20.80
C PRO A 20 20.52 21.79 -19.78
N SER A 21 21.20 22.85 -19.33
CA SER A 21 22.15 22.79 -18.23
C SER A 21 21.40 22.39 -16.97
N LEU A 22 21.49 21.12 -16.58
CA LEU A 22 21.13 20.67 -15.25
C LEU A 22 21.96 21.48 -14.25
N ALA A 23 21.31 22.28 -13.43
CA ALA A 23 21.96 23.00 -12.35
C ALA A 23 22.52 21.97 -11.35
N VAL A 24 23.78 21.60 -11.55
CA VAL A 24 24.56 20.84 -10.58
C VAL A 24 24.90 21.79 -9.43
N GLY A 25 24.10 21.74 -8.38
CA GLY A 25 24.46 22.35 -7.10
C GLY A 25 25.76 21.71 -6.62
N ALA A 26 26.78 22.53 -6.40
CA ALA A 26 28.08 22.10 -5.90
C ALA A 26 27.91 21.36 -4.55
N GLY A 27 28.12 20.04 -4.57
CA GLY A 27 28.11 19.15 -3.39
C GLY A 27 26.90 18.23 -3.22
N GLY A 28 25.85 18.30 -4.06
CA GLY A 28 24.55 17.68 -3.76
C GLY A 28 24.33 16.28 -4.35
N ARG A 29 24.10 15.27 -3.51
CA ARG A 29 23.34 14.07 -3.92
C ARG A 29 21.99 14.55 -4.48
N ARG A 30 21.62 14.07 -5.67
CA ARG A 30 20.30 14.33 -6.26
C ARG A 30 19.23 13.82 -5.28
N ARG A 31 18.21 14.64 -4.99
CA ARG A 31 17.15 14.28 -4.03
C ARG A 31 16.36 13.11 -4.59
N MET A 32 16.15 12.11 -3.74
CA MET A 32 15.46 10.87 -4.11
C MET A 32 13.95 11.09 -4.07
N ASN A 33 13.23 10.62 -5.07
CA ASN A 33 11.77 10.54 -5.05
C ASN A 33 11.30 9.41 -4.12
N VAL A 34 10.02 9.43 -3.78
CA VAL A 34 9.35 8.37 -3.02
C VAL A 34 8.09 7.94 -3.76
N LEU A 35 8.02 6.65 -4.13
CA LEU A 35 6.78 5.97 -4.49
C LEU A 35 6.35 5.12 -3.30
N PHE A 36 5.27 5.56 -2.66
CA PHE A 36 4.75 5.01 -1.41
C PHE A 36 3.47 4.22 -1.70
N ILE A 37 3.57 2.89 -1.73
CA ILE A 37 2.48 1.99 -2.12
C ILE A 37 1.86 1.37 -0.87
N ALA A 38 0.62 1.74 -0.58
CA ALA A 38 -0.16 1.19 0.52
C ALA A 38 -1.19 0.18 -0.01
N VAL A 39 -1.26 -1.00 0.59
CA VAL A 39 -2.25 -2.03 0.23
C VAL A 39 -3.11 -2.36 1.46
N ASP A 40 -4.41 -2.14 1.35
CA ASP A 40 -5.35 -2.28 2.46
C ASP A 40 -5.68 -3.76 2.74
N ASP A 41 -5.55 -4.19 4.01
CA ASP A 41 -5.80 -5.55 4.50
C ASP A 41 -4.87 -6.63 3.90
N LEU A 42 -3.73 -6.25 3.33
CA LEU A 42 -2.75 -7.19 2.80
C LEU A 42 -1.88 -7.78 3.92
N ARG A 43 -2.09 -9.06 4.22
CA ARG A 43 -1.15 -9.86 5.02
C ARG A 43 0.03 -10.35 4.15
N PRO A 44 1.11 -10.92 4.72
CA PRO A 44 2.22 -11.55 3.99
C PRO A 44 1.87 -12.75 3.08
N GLN A 45 0.68 -12.76 2.47
CA GLN A 45 0.17 -13.79 1.55
C GLN A 45 0.70 -13.54 0.12
N LEU A 46 2.02 -13.67 -0.06
CA LEU A 46 2.71 -13.49 -1.34
C LEU A 46 3.73 -14.62 -1.55
N ALA A 47 4.09 -14.94 -2.79
CA ALA A 47 5.07 -16.00 -3.04
C ALA A 47 6.47 -15.63 -2.50
N CYS A 48 6.85 -14.35 -2.57
CA CYS A 48 8.04 -13.84 -1.90
C CYS A 48 7.95 -13.87 -0.37
N TYR A 49 6.84 -14.25 0.26
CA TYR A 49 6.76 -14.51 1.70
C TYR A 49 6.56 -16.00 2.02
N GLY A 50 6.76 -16.88 1.03
CA GLY A 50 6.70 -18.33 1.19
C GLY A 50 5.39 -18.97 0.72
N HIS A 51 4.39 -18.19 0.32
CA HIS A 51 3.11 -18.71 -0.15
C HIS A 51 3.13 -19.01 -1.65
N GLN A 52 3.73 -20.14 -2.04
CA GLN A 52 3.97 -20.51 -3.45
C GLN A 52 2.72 -20.62 -4.33
N GLN A 53 1.53 -20.81 -3.73
CA GLN A 53 0.27 -20.81 -4.48
C GLN A 53 -0.11 -19.40 -4.98
N MET A 54 0.41 -18.34 -4.37
CA MET A 54 0.08 -16.96 -4.71
C MET A 54 0.72 -16.54 -6.03
N VAL A 55 -0.08 -15.99 -6.92
CA VAL A 55 0.39 -15.39 -8.17
C VAL A 55 0.62 -13.89 -7.94
N SER A 56 1.85 -13.53 -7.56
CA SER A 56 2.25 -12.15 -7.22
C SER A 56 3.56 -11.68 -7.89
N PRO A 57 3.77 -11.94 -9.20
CA PRO A 57 5.08 -11.78 -9.84
C PRO A 57 5.68 -10.37 -9.75
N HIS A 58 4.87 -9.31 -9.66
CA HIS A 58 5.39 -7.94 -9.66
C HIS A 58 5.85 -7.49 -8.27
N MET A 59 5.11 -7.82 -7.21
CA MET A 59 5.52 -7.61 -5.82
C MET A 59 6.70 -8.52 -5.47
N ASP A 60 6.72 -9.75 -6.00
CA ASP A 60 7.86 -10.66 -5.84
C ASP A 60 9.12 -10.10 -6.51
N ALA A 61 9.00 -9.58 -7.75
CA ALA A 61 10.12 -8.91 -8.42
C ALA A 61 10.57 -7.63 -7.69
N LEU A 62 9.66 -6.93 -7.00
CA LEU A 62 10.03 -5.80 -6.14
C LEU A 62 10.86 -6.27 -4.93
N ALA A 63 10.49 -7.39 -4.30
CA ALA A 63 11.27 -8.01 -3.24
C ALA A 63 12.66 -8.45 -3.72
N ASP A 64 12.76 -9.06 -4.91
CA ASP A 64 14.04 -9.48 -5.51
C ASP A 64 14.94 -8.31 -5.92
N GLN A 65 14.41 -7.09 -5.96
CA GLN A 65 15.16 -5.87 -6.25
C GLN A 65 15.28 -4.94 -5.04
N GLY A 66 14.73 -5.32 -3.89
CA GLY A 66 14.66 -4.54 -2.67
C GLY A 66 15.03 -5.37 -1.45
N VAL A 67 14.78 -4.83 -0.26
CA VAL A 67 14.83 -5.58 0.99
C VAL A 67 13.40 -5.94 1.37
N ALA A 68 13.12 -7.24 1.43
CA ALA A 68 11.88 -7.75 2.02
C ALA A 68 12.08 -8.00 3.52
N PHE A 69 11.28 -7.34 4.35
CA PHE A 69 11.31 -7.51 5.80
C PHE A 69 10.36 -8.65 6.17
N THR A 70 10.89 -9.74 6.73
CA THR A 70 10.09 -10.94 7.04
C THR A 70 9.40 -10.88 8.40
N HIS A 71 9.70 -9.84 9.19
CA HIS A 71 9.13 -9.60 10.51
C HIS A 71 8.82 -8.10 10.67
N ALA A 72 7.81 -7.64 9.96
CA ALA A 72 7.32 -6.27 10.03
C ALA A 72 5.94 -6.22 10.70
N TYR A 73 5.72 -5.27 11.59
CA TYR A 73 4.51 -5.20 12.42
C TYR A 73 3.84 -3.83 12.38
N CYS A 74 2.52 -3.83 12.19
CA CYS A 74 1.71 -2.63 12.35
C CYS A 74 1.47 -2.34 13.84
N GLN A 75 1.19 -1.07 14.19
CA GLN A 75 1.00 -0.70 15.59
C GLN A 75 -0.39 -1.04 16.14
N GLN A 76 -1.39 -1.24 15.28
CA GLN A 76 -2.73 -1.69 15.68
C GLN A 76 -3.45 -2.29 14.47
N ALA A 77 -4.07 -3.47 14.62
CA ALA A 77 -4.68 -4.21 13.51
C ALA A 77 -6.07 -3.68 13.10
N VAL A 78 -6.16 -2.37 12.81
CA VAL A 78 -7.34 -1.62 12.37
C VAL A 78 -6.88 -0.49 11.45
N CYS A 79 -7.57 -0.26 10.32
CA CYS A 79 -7.08 0.63 9.25
C CYS A 79 -6.68 2.04 9.71
N ALA A 80 -7.60 2.77 10.36
CA ALA A 80 -7.36 4.15 10.77
C ALA A 80 -6.19 4.33 11.75
N PRO A 81 -6.12 3.61 12.89
CA PRO A 81 -5.02 3.76 13.82
C PRO A 81 -3.68 3.26 13.27
N SER A 82 -3.65 2.19 12.47
CA SER A 82 -2.41 1.74 11.82
C SER A 82 -1.83 2.81 10.89
N ARG A 83 -2.68 3.34 10.01
CA ARG A 83 -2.28 4.38 9.04
C ARG A 83 -1.90 5.67 9.73
N ALA A 84 -2.64 6.07 10.77
CA ALA A 84 -2.31 7.22 11.60
C ALA A 84 -0.94 7.05 12.26
N SER A 85 -0.67 5.88 12.83
CA SER A 85 0.59 5.58 13.50
C SER A 85 1.78 5.70 12.55
N LEU A 86 1.70 5.06 11.37
CA LEU A 86 2.74 5.14 10.34
C LEU A 86 2.97 6.58 9.86
N LEU A 87 1.90 7.27 9.45
CA LEU A 87 1.99 8.57 8.79
C LEU A 87 2.33 9.71 9.77
N THR A 88 2.19 9.49 11.08
CA THR A 88 2.65 10.43 12.12
C THR A 88 3.98 10.01 12.75
N GLY A 89 4.38 8.73 12.63
CA GLY A 89 5.53 8.17 13.33
C GLY A 89 5.32 8.03 14.84
N LEU A 90 4.05 8.03 15.28
CA LEU A 90 3.65 7.93 16.69
C LEU A 90 2.91 6.62 16.94
N ARG A 91 3.01 6.08 18.14
CA ARG A 91 2.29 4.87 18.57
C ARG A 91 0.84 5.20 18.99
N PRO A 92 -0.09 4.24 19.02
CA PRO A 92 -1.51 4.51 19.26
C PRO A 92 -1.80 5.14 20.63
N ASP A 93 -0.98 4.90 21.65
CA ASP A 93 -1.04 5.56 22.96
C ASP A 93 -0.77 7.07 22.89
N ARG A 94 -0.01 7.53 21.90
CA ARG A 94 0.21 8.96 21.63
C ARG A 94 -0.71 9.53 20.58
N THR A 95 -1.11 8.74 19.57
CA THR A 95 -2.12 9.21 18.61
C THR A 95 -3.50 9.31 19.25
N THR A 96 -3.78 8.48 20.26
CA THR A 96 -5.08 8.31 20.91
C THR A 96 -6.22 7.91 19.96
N ILE A 97 -5.86 7.46 18.76
CA ILE A 97 -6.79 6.95 17.75
C ILE A 97 -6.80 5.44 17.92
N TYR A 98 -7.95 4.88 18.27
CA TYR A 98 -8.14 3.43 18.47
C TYR A 98 -9.33 2.88 17.66
N ASP A 99 -9.98 3.74 16.87
CA ASP A 99 -11.23 3.48 16.18
C ASP A 99 -11.15 3.91 14.70
N LEU A 100 -12.25 3.72 13.96
CA LEU A 100 -12.34 4.05 12.53
C LEU A 100 -12.96 5.44 12.27
N GLN A 101 -13.30 6.18 13.31
CA GLN A 101 -14.10 7.39 13.24
C GLN A 101 -13.28 8.65 13.45
N THR A 102 -12.18 8.55 14.20
CA THR A 102 -11.37 9.69 14.63
C THR A 102 -10.30 10.02 13.58
N PRO A 103 -10.36 11.18 12.89
CA PRO A 103 -9.32 11.61 11.97
C PRO A 103 -8.06 12.08 12.68
N VAL A 104 -6.91 11.98 12.01
CA VAL A 104 -5.61 12.43 12.53
C VAL A 104 -5.62 13.91 12.86
N ARG A 105 -6.19 14.74 11.99
CA ARG A 105 -6.24 16.20 12.24
C ARG A 105 -7.24 16.62 13.32
N GLU A 106 -8.10 15.72 13.79
CA GLU A 106 -8.94 15.95 14.97
C GLU A 106 -8.18 15.60 16.25
N ALA A 107 -7.58 14.40 16.32
CA ALA A 107 -6.85 13.95 17.50
C ALA A 107 -5.51 14.68 17.70
N LEU A 108 -4.83 15.01 16.60
CA LEU A 108 -3.47 15.56 16.56
C LEU A 108 -3.40 16.73 15.57
N PRO A 109 -4.02 17.89 15.86
CA PRO A 109 -4.14 18.99 14.91
C PRO A 109 -2.77 19.51 14.43
N ASP A 110 -1.77 19.56 15.31
CA ASP A 110 -0.46 20.16 15.06
C ASP A 110 0.66 19.17 14.72
N VAL A 111 0.37 17.86 14.68
CA VAL A 111 1.41 16.85 14.38
C VAL A 111 2.00 17.07 13.00
N LEU A 112 3.33 16.96 12.91
CA LEU A 112 4.04 17.02 11.64
C LEU A 112 4.04 15.64 10.99
N THR A 113 3.05 15.39 10.13
CA THR A 113 2.91 14.12 9.40
C THR A 113 3.99 13.94 8.33
N LEU A 114 4.25 12.70 7.94
CA LEU A 114 5.18 12.30 6.89
C LEU A 114 5.00 13.10 5.59
N PRO A 115 3.80 13.15 4.95
CA PRO A 115 3.64 13.94 3.73
C PRO A 115 3.81 15.44 3.99
N GLN A 116 3.37 15.97 5.13
CA GLN A 116 3.60 17.38 5.47
C GLN A 116 5.08 17.70 5.63
N HIS A 117 5.86 16.79 6.19
CA HIS A 117 7.30 16.93 6.32
C HIS A 117 7.99 16.96 4.96
N PHE A 118 7.65 16.04 4.06
CA PHE A 118 8.18 16.06 2.69
C PHE A 118 7.80 17.33 1.94
N LYS A 119 6.54 17.77 2.05
CA LYS A 119 6.05 19.01 1.43
C LYS A 119 6.81 20.24 1.94
N ARG A 120 7.05 20.35 3.25
CA ARG A 120 7.85 21.44 3.85
C ARG A 120 9.29 21.48 3.34
N HIS A 121 9.81 20.35 2.85
CA HIS A 121 11.16 20.25 2.28
C HIS A 121 11.18 20.33 0.75
N GLY A 122 10.09 20.79 0.12
CA GLY A 122 10.04 21.11 -1.31
C GLY A 122 9.74 19.93 -2.22
N TYR A 123 9.18 18.83 -1.68
CA TYR A 123 8.62 17.76 -2.50
C TYR A 123 7.20 18.10 -2.96
N ALA A 124 6.87 17.71 -4.19
CA ALA A 124 5.47 17.56 -4.56
C ALA A 124 4.89 16.33 -3.84
N THR A 125 3.84 16.51 -3.06
CA THR A 125 3.22 15.45 -2.26
C THR A 125 1.81 15.16 -2.76
N VAL A 126 1.59 13.95 -3.27
CA VAL A 126 0.32 13.56 -3.90
C VAL A 126 -0.21 12.28 -3.26
N SER A 127 -1.51 12.23 -3.01
CA SER A 127 -2.22 11.10 -2.42
C SER A 127 -3.32 10.63 -3.36
N LEU A 128 -3.27 9.36 -3.75
CA LEU A 128 -4.22 8.69 -4.63
C LEU A 128 -4.78 7.46 -3.95
N GLY A 129 -6.11 7.30 -3.91
CA GLY A 129 -6.76 6.14 -3.31
C GLY A 129 -6.71 6.13 -1.78
N LYS A 130 -6.60 4.96 -1.15
CA LYS A 130 -6.68 4.81 0.32
C LYS A 130 -5.28 4.92 0.97
N VAL A 131 -4.85 6.14 1.27
CA VAL A 131 -3.60 6.39 2.01
C VAL A 131 -3.89 6.56 3.51
N TYR A 132 -4.64 7.60 3.87
CA TYR A 132 -5.34 7.66 5.16
C TYR A 132 -6.67 6.89 5.09
N HIS A 133 -7.22 6.53 6.25
CA HIS A 133 -8.57 5.93 6.32
C HIS A 133 -9.65 6.95 5.92
N HIS A 134 -9.55 8.18 6.42
CA HIS A 134 -10.45 9.27 6.07
C HIS A 134 -9.93 9.98 4.82
N ARG A 135 -10.82 10.17 3.83
CA ARG A 135 -10.48 10.70 2.50
C ARG A 135 -9.82 12.08 2.54
N ASP A 136 -10.28 12.91 3.47
CA ASP A 136 -9.85 14.30 3.59
C ASP A 136 -8.96 14.52 4.82
N ASP A 137 -8.35 13.45 5.36
CA ASP A 137 -7.38 13.61 6.44
C ASP A 137 -6.11 14.29 5.96
N ASP A 138 -5.47 15.03 6.86
CA ASP A 138 -4.17 15.65 6.63
C ASP A 138 -4.05 16.50 5.34
N LEU A 139 -5.08 17.27 5.00
CA LEU A 139 -5.03 18.20 3.85
C LEU A 139 -3.77 19.10 3.82
N PRO A 140 -3.24 19.62 4.96
CA PRO A 140 -2.01 20.41 4.95
C PRO A 140 -0.79 19.65 4.39
N GLY A 141 -0.76 18.31 4.52
CA GLY A 141 0.33 17.45 4.10
C GLY A 141 0.44 17.26 2.58
N TRP A 142 -0.64 17.48 1.84
CA TRP A 142 -0.71 17.20 0.40
C TRP A 142 -0.61 18.48 -0.43
N SER A 143 0.08 18.41 -1.56
CA SER A 143 0.28 19.55 -2.49
C SER A 143 -0.99 19.85 -3.29
N GLU A 144 -1.86 18.85 -3.41
CA GLU A 144 -3.20 18.93 -3.97
C GLU A 144 -4.18 18.13 -3.10
N ARG A 145 -5.48 18.30 -3.32
CA ARG A 145 -6.49 17.54 -2.58
C ARG A 145 -6.34 16.05 -2.90
N PRO A 146 -6.35 15.14 -1.89
CA PRO A 146 -6.31 13.70 -2.14
C PRO A 146 -7.36 13.26 -3.15
N TRP A 147 -6.93 12.45 -4.11
CA TRP A 147 -7.79 11.94 -5.17
C TRP A 147 -8.30 10.55 -4.81
N HIS A 148 -9.59 10.29 -5.06
CA HIS A 148 -10.19 8.97 -4.90
C HIS A 148 -10.95 8.59 -6.18
N PRO A 149 -10.97 7.29 -6.54
CA PRO A 149 -11.67 6.83 -7.72
C PRO A 149 -13.18 7.05 -7.61
N HIS A 150 -13.78 7.58 -8.68
CA HIS A 150 -15.23 7.68 -8.84
C HIS A 150 -15.81 6.44 -9.52
N VAL A 151 -15.39 5.26 -9.05
CA VAL A 151 -15.81 3.96 -9.57
C VAL A 151 -16.52 3.18 -8.46
N ALA A 152 -17.61 2.50 -8.80
CA ALA A 152 -18.35 1.69 -7.83
C ALA A 152 -17.53 0.48 -7.38
N GLY A 153 -17.68 0.06 -6.12
CA GLY A 153 -16.98 -1.12 -5.57
C GLY A 153 -17.43 -2.47 -6.16
N TYR A 154 -18.53 -2.48 -6.92
CA TYR A 154 -18.99 -3.61 -7.72
C TYR A 154 -19.04 -3.19 -9.19
N ALA A 155 -18.60 -4.05 -10.09
CA ALA A 155 -18.66 -3.83 -11.54
C ALA A 155 -19.98 -4.34 -12.13
N LEU A 156 -20.53 -5.46 -11.63
CA LEU A 156 -21.72 -6.09 -12.20
C LEU A 156 -23.00 -5.41 -11.73
N GLU A 157 -23.95 -5.24 -12.65
CA GLU A 157 -25.26 -4.61 -12.37
C GLU A 157 -26.01 -5.32 -11.24
N GLN A 158 -26.05 -6.66 -11.26
CA GLN A 158 -26.70 -7.46 -10.24
C GLN A 158 -26.12 -7.24 -8.83
N SER A 159 -24.80 -7.11 -8.71
CA SER A 159 -24.13 -6.88 -7.42
C SER A 159 -24.37 -5.46 -6.92
N ARG A 160 -24.39 -4.47 -7.83
CA ARG A 160 -24.77 -3.08 -7.52
C ARG A 160 -26.21 -3.03 -7.02
N ALA A 161 -27.14 -3.65 -7.73
CA ALA A 161 -28.55 -3.70 -7.36
C ALA A 161 -28.75 -4.37 -5.99
N LEU A 162 -28.06 -5.48 -5.72
CA LEU A 162 -28.08 -6.15 -4.41
C LEU A 162 -27.53 -5.22 -3.31
N ASN A 163 -26.40 -4.57 -3.54
CA ASN A 163 -25.81 -3.65 -2.57
C ASN A 163 -26.73 -2.45 -2.28
N GLU A 164 -27.34 -1.86 -3.30
CA GLU A 164 -28.32 -0.78 -3.15
C GLU A 164 -29.57 -1.22 -2.40
N TYR A 165 -30.09 -2.42 -2.69
CA TYR A 165 -31.18 -3.02 -1.94
C TYR A 165 -30.81 -3.18 -0.46
N ARG A 166 -29.65 -3.77 -0.17
CA ARG A 166 -29.15 -4.01 1.20
C ARG A 166 -28.98 -2.70 1.97
N ARG A 167 -28.40 -1.66 1.36
CA ARG A 167 -28.25 -0.34 1.97
C ARG A 167 -29.59 0.34 2.27
N ARG A 168 -30.58 0.18 1.39
CA ARG A 168 -31.94 0.72 1.62
C ARG A 168 -32.63 0.03 2.79
N VAL A 169 -32.54 -1.30 2.90
CA VAL A 169 -33.20 -2.03 4.00
C VAL A 169 -32.50 -1.84 5.35
N SER A 170 -31.21 -1.52 5.37
CA SER A 170 -30.47 -1.17 6.59
C SER A 170 -30.51 0.33 6.91
N ALA A 171 -31.24 1.15 6.15
CA ALA A 171 -31.31 2.59 6.40
C ALA A 171 -31.90 2.86 7.79
N GLY A 172 -31.15 3.56 8.65
CA GLY A 172 -31.54 3.84 10.03
C GLY A 172 -31.17 2.77 11.05
N GLN A 173 -30.51 1.68 10.64
CA GLN A 173 -29.90 0.72 11.57
C GLN A 173 -28.52 1.20 12.02
N THR A 174 -28.10 0.77 13.22
CA THR A 174 -26.77 1.08 13.77
C THR A 174 -25.63 0.39 13.01
N SER A 175 -25.91 -0.75 12.36
CA SER A 175 -24.96 -1.46 11.50
C SER A 175 -25.46 -1.49 10.05
N GLY A 176 -24.63 -1.02 9.11
CA GLY A 176 -24.92 -1.13 7.70
C GLY A 176 -24.92 -2.59 7.22
N LEU A 177 -25.79 -2.91 6.25
CA LEU A 177 -25.78 -4.19 5.55
C LEU A 177 -25.20 -4.00 4.16
N TRP A 178 -24.30 -4.89 3.75
CA TRP A 178 -23.61 -4.83 2.47
C TRP A 178 -24.14 -5.87 1.48
N GLY A 179 -23.79 -5.67 0.20
CA GLY A 179 -24.05 -6.62 -0.89
C GLY A 179 -23.25 -7.91 -0.78
N SER A 180 -22.88 -8.51 -1.91
CA SER A 180 -22.09 -9.74 -1.95
C SER A 180 -20.68 -9.53 -1.38
N PRO A 181 -20.13 -10.43 -0.54
CA PRO A 181 -18.76 -10.30 -0.04
C PRO A 181 -17.71 -10.50 -1.14
N THR A 182 -18.11 -11.00 -2.32
CA THR A 182 -17.21 -11.31 -3.44
C THR A 182 -17.82 -10.91 -4.78
N GLU A 183 -16.98 -10.60 -5.77
CA GLU A 183 -17.39 -10.48 -7.17
C GLU A 183 -16.26 -10.86 -8.14
N ALA A 184 -16.60 -11.65 -9.17
CA ALA A 184 -15.73 -12.02 -10.28
C ALA A 184 -16.32 -11.50 -11.60
N GLY A 185 -16.22 -10.19 -11.85
CA GLY A 185 -16.73 -9.58 -13.07
C GLY A 185 -15.81 -9.83 -14.26
N ASP A 186 -16.35 -10.27 -15.40
CA ASP A 186 -15.59 -10.35 -16.66
C ASP A 186 -15.47 -8.94 -17.29
N VAL A 187 -14.55 -8.15 -16.74
CA VAL A 187 -14.36 -6.72 -17.01
C VAL A 187 -12.87 -6.37 -17.03
N GLY A 188 -12.53 -5.19 -17.52
CA GLY A 188 -11.17 -4.63 -17.41
C GLY A 188 -10.82 -4.24 -15.97
N ASP A 189 -9.53 -3.98 -15.72
CA ASP A 189 -9.03 -3.57 -14.39
C ASP A 189 -9.71 -2.29 -13.89
N ASP A 190 -9.83 -1.29 -14.76
CA ASP A 190 -10.38 0.03 -14.45
C ASP A 190 -11.90 0.03 -14.15
N ALA A 191 -12.57 -1.10 -14.35
CA ALA A 191 -13.95 -1.28 -13.90
C ALA A 191 -14.08 -1.34 -12.36
N TYR A 192 -12.97 -1.51 -11.64
CA TYR A 192 -12.89 -1.43 -10.19
C TYR A 192 -12.05 -0.24 -9.71
N PRO A 193 -12.27 0.26 -8.48
CA PRO A 193 -11.57 1.43 -7.94
C PRO A 193 -10.05 1.42 -8.08
N ASP A 194 -9.41 0.28 -7.81
CA ASP A 194 -7.93 0.19 -7.79
C ASP A 194 -7.32 0.32 -9.19
N GLY A 195 -7.99 -0.15 -10.23
CA GLY A 195 -7.53 -0.04 -11.61
C GLY A 195 -7.56 1.41 -12.09
N ALA A 196 -8.59 2.16 -11.69
CA ALA A 196 -8.68 3.60 -11.90
C ALA A 196 -7.63 4.38 -11.09
N THR A 197 -7.35 3.95 -9.85
CA THR A 197 -6.25 4.49 -9.03
C THR A 197 -4.89 4.28 -9.70
N ALA A 198 -4.61 3.08 -10.21
CA ALA A 198 -3.35 2.79 -10.91
C ALA A 198 -3.21 3.62 -12.19
N GLU A 199 -4.30 3.79 -12.95
CA GLU A 199 -4.30 4.65 -14.14
C GLU A 199 -4.03 6.12 -13.79
N GLN A 200 -4.63 6.62 -12.71
CA GLN A 200 -4.36 7.96 -12.21
C GLN A 200 -2.90 8.10 -11.74
N ALA A 201 -2.36 7.12 -11.04
CA ALA A 201 -0.97 7.13 -10.58
C ALA A 201 0.03 7.16 -11.75
N VAL A 202 -0.22 6.39 -12.81
CA VAL A 202 0.58 6.44 -14.04
C VAL A 202 0.57 7.85 -14.66
N ARG A 203 -0.60 8.50 -14.75
CA ARG A 203 -0.69 9.88 -15.23
C ARG A 203 0.06 10.86 -14.33
N THR A 204 -0.07 10.71 -13.02
CA THR A 204 0.60 11.57 -12.03
C THR A 204 2.12 11.41 -12.08
N LEU A 205 2.66 10.19 -12.23
CA LEU A 205 4.11 9.96 -12.39
C LEU A 205 4.69 10.77 -13.56
N ARG A 206 4.02 10.79 -14.71
CA ARG A 206 4.42 11.60 -15.89
C ARG A 206 4.44 13.10 -15.60
N GLN A 207 3.55 13.58 -14.74
CA GLN A 207 3.49 15.01 -14.37
C GLN A 207 4.58 15.41 -13.38
N LEU A 208 5.03 14.46 -12.55
CA LEU A 208 6.00 14.68 -11.48
C LEU A 208 7.47 14.44 -11.91
N GLU A 209 7.72 13.97 -13.13
CA GLU A 209 9.04 13.53 -13.62
C GLU A 209 10.16 14.59 -13.52
N SER A 210 9.81 15.87 -13.42
CA SER A 210 10.75 17.00 -13.46
C SER A 210 11.23 17.50 -12.09
N GLY A 211 10.75 16.93 -10.97
CA GLY A 211 11.12 17.38 -9.63
C GLY A 211 10.97 16.29 -8.55
N PRO A 212 11.46 16.56 -7.32
CA PRO A 212 11.36 15.62 -6.22
C PRO A 212 9.88 15.41 -5.83
N PHE A 213 9.45 14.14 -5.77
CA PHE A 213 8.08 13.82 -5.40
C PHE A 213 7.97 12.79 -4.28
N PHE A 214 6.86 12.88 -3.54
CA PHE A 214 6.32 11.86 -2.67
C PHE A 214 4.93 11.51 -3.21
N LEU A 215 4.84 10.39 -3.91
CA LEU A 215 3.59 9.89 -4.49
C LEU A 215 3.10 8.72 -3.66
N ALA A 216 2.03 8.94 -2.90
CA ALA A 216 1.34 7.90 -2.15
C ALA A 216 0.20 7.31 -2.99
N VAL A 217 0.25 6.01 -3.25
CA VAL A 217 -0.76 5.25 -3.99
C VAL A 217 -1.34 4.18 -3.08
N GLY A 218 -2.60 4.33 -2.71
CA GLY A 218 -3.31 3.44 -1.81
C GLY A 218 -4.34 2.58 -2.52
N PHE A 219 -4.12 1.28 -2.56
CA PHE A 219 -5.07 0.29 -3.08
C PHE A 219 -6.01 -0.20 -1.98
N TYR A 220 -7.29 -0.36 -2.31
CA TYR A 220 -8.33 -0.84 -1.42
C TYR A 220 -8.35 -2.37 -1.31
N LYS A 221 -8.03 -3.10 -2.37
CA LYS A 221 -7.95 -4.56 -2.29
C LYS A 221 -6.66 -4.97 -1.54
N PRO A 222 -6.64 -6.11 -0.84
CA PRO A 222 -7.71 -7.11 -0.74
C PRO A 222 -8.80 -6.86 0.33
N HIS A 223 -9.00 -5.65 0.88
CA HIS A 223 -10.14 -5.38 1.79
C HIS A 223 -11.49 -5.80 1.20
N LEU A 224 -12.46 -6.19 2.05
CA LEU A 224 -13.81 -6.53 1.65
C LEU A 224 -14.55 -5.38 0.90
N PRO A 225 -15.51 -5.67 0.01
CA PRO A 225 -15.76 -6.98 -0.58
C PRO A 225 -14.59 -7.39 -1.50
N PHE A 226 -14.34 -8.69 -1.61
CA PHE A 226 -13.33 -9.25 -2.50
C PHE A 226 -13.83 -9.22 -3.95
N CYS A 227 -13.75 -8.04 -4.55
CA CYS A 227 -14.13 -7.80 -5.94
C CYS A 227 -12.87 -7.62 -6.78
N ALA A 228 -12.69 -8.47 -7.79
CA ALA A 228 -11.59 -8.40 -8.74
C ALA A 228 -12.06 -8.89 -10.12
N PRO A 229 -11.43 -8.44 -11.22
CA PRO A 229 -11.72 -8.97 -12.55
C PRO A 229 -11.57 -10.49 -12.61
N LYS A 230 -12.47 -11.16 -13.34
CA LYS A 230 -12.57 -12.61 -13.45
C LYS A 230 -11.23 -13.27 -13.80
N ARG A 231 -10.43 -12.62 -14.66
CA ARG A 231 -9.10 -13.12 -15.05
C ARG A 231 -8.16 -13.40 -13.87
N TYR A 232 -8.31 -12.71 -12.74
CA TYR A 232 -7.50 -12.95 -11.54
C TYR A 232 -8.07 -14.07 -10.66
N TRP A 233 -9.38 -14.29 -10.69
CA TRP A 233 -9.98 -15.48 -10.11
C TRP A 233 -9.52 -16.73 -10.85
N ASP A 234 -9.47 -16.66 -12.18
CA ASP A 234 -9.08 -17.76 -13.05
C ASP A 234 -7.60 -18.16 -12.93
N LEU A 235 -6.77 -17.39 -12.20
CA LEU A 235 -5.39 -17.77 -11.87
C LEU A 235 -5.32 -18.92 -10.85
N TYR A 236 -6.41 -19.19 -10.14
CA TYR A 236 -6.46 -20.15 -9.05
C TYR A 236 -7.51 -21.22 -9.31
N ASN A 237 -7.12 -22.47 -9.08
CA ASN A 237 -8.09 -23.55 -8.95
C ASN A 237 -8.72 -23.47 -7.56
N ALA A 238 -10.01 -23.16 -7.49
CA ALA A 238 -10.73 -23.00 -6.22
C ALA A 238 -10.61 -24.24 -5.32
N ASP A 239 -10.63 -25.44 -5.90
CA ASP A 239 -10.59 -26.70 -5.16
C ASP A 239 -9.22 -27.01 -4.53
N GLU A 240 -8.15 -26.37 -5.00
CA GLU A 240 -6.78 -26.53 -4.52
C GLU A 240 -6.38 -25.48 -3.47
N ILE A 241 -7.26 -24.53 -3.16
CA ILE A 241 -6.99 -23.54 -2.11
C ILE A 241 -6.98 -24.26 -0.76
N ASP A 242 -6.00 -23.99 0.09
CA ASP A 242 -5.98 -24.55 1.44
C ASP A 242 -6.88 -23.76 2.39
N LEU A 243 -7.53 -24.45 3.32
CA LEU A 243 -8.17 -23.80 4.46
C LEU A 243 -7.16 -23.70 5.61
N ALA A 244 -7.40 -22.77 6.54
CA ALA A 244 -6.64 -22.71 7.77
C ALA A 244 -6.64 -24.09 8.48
N ASP A 245 -5.47 -24.53 8.92
CA ASP A 245 -5.28 -25.79 9.65
C ASP A 245 -5.65 -25.68 11.14
N ASN A 246 -5.87 -24.46 11.61
CA ASN A 246 -6.23 -24.11 12.98
C ASN A 246 -7.56 -23.32 13.08
N PRO A 247 -8.69 -23.76 12.49
CA PRO A 247 -9.94 -23.01 12.41
C PRO A 247 -10.74 -23.02 13.72
N PHE A 248 -10.05 -22.99 14.85
CA PHE A 248 -10.60 -23.09 16.20
C PHE A 248 -9.86 -22.12 17.13
N LYS A 249 -10.59 -21.60 18.11
CA LYS A 249 -10.03 -20.74 19.15
C LYS A 249 -8.81 -21.41 19.79
N PRO A 250 -7.67 -20.72 19.94
CA PRO A 250 -6.51 -21.29 20.61
C PRO A 250 -6.84 -21.72 22.04
N ARG A 251 -6.22 -22.81 22.48
CA ARG A 251 -6.36 -23.29 23.85
C ARG A 251 -5.92 -22.21 24.83
N ASP A 252 -6.68 -22.03 25.91
CA ASP A 252 -6.39 -21.06 26.98
C ASP A 252 -6.35 -19.58 26.51
N CYS A 253 -6.83 -19.29 25.29
CA CYS A 253 -6.97 -17.92 24.79
C CYS A 253 -8.08 -17.18 25.56
N PRO A 254 -7.83 -15.96 26.07
CA PRO A 254 -8.86 -15.16 26.70
C PRO A 254 -9.93 -14.73 25.69
N ASP A 255 -11.19 -14.62 26.12
CA ASP A 255 -12.29 -14.27 25.23
C ASP A 255 -12.13 -12.89 24.59
N ILE A 256 -11.48 -11.95 25.29
CA ILE A 256 -11.23 -10.59 24.79
C ILE A 256 -10.32 -10.56 23.55
N ALA A 257 -9.48 -11.58 23.34
CA ALA A 257 -8.64 -11.68 22.15
C ALA A 257 -9.41 -12.16 20.91
N MET A 258 -10.62 -12.68 21.09
CA MET A 258 -11.50 -13.13 20.02
C MET A 258 -12.49 -12.03 19.65
N HIS A 259 -12.84 -11.94 18.37
CA HIS A 259 -13.85 -11.01 17.87
C HIS A 259 -14.87 -11.73 16.98
N ASN A 260 -16.05 -11.13 16.79
CA ASN A 260 -17.13 -11.76 16.01
C ASN A 260 -17.07 -11.43 14.50
N TRP A 261 -15.95 -10.85 14.02
CA TRP A 261 -15.74 -10.50 12.60
C TRP A 261 -16.96 -9.82 11.95
N ALA A 262 -17.52 -8.85 12.68
CA ALA A 262 -18.77 -8.16 12.34
C ALA A 262 -18.73 -7.50 10.94
N GLU A 263 -17.54 -7.09 10.50
CA GLU A 263 -17.28 -6.58 9.15
C GLU A 263 -17.75 -7.58 8.07
N LEU A 264 -17.26 -8.82 8.09
CA LEU A 264 -17.67 -9.84 7.12
C LEU A 264 -19.14 -10.26 7.34
N ARG A 265 -19.62 -10.35 8.58
CA ARG A 265 -21.02 -10.72 8.88
C ARG A 265 -22.07 -9.73 8.37
N ALA A 266 -21.68 -8.50 8.09
CA ALA A 266 -22.58 -7.51 7.50
C ALA A 266 -22.90 -7.78 6.01
N TYR A 267 -22.10 -8.60 5.32
CA TYR A 267 -22.30 -8.93 3.91
C TYR A 267 -23.43 -9.95 3.70
N TYR A 268 -24.09 -9.84 2.54
CA TYR A 268 -25.15 -10.75 2.14
C TYR A 268 -24.66 -12.20 2.04
N GLY A 269 -25.44 -13.16 2.54
CA GLY A 269 -25.13 -14.58 2.47
C GLY A 269 -24.16 -15.09 3.54
N ILE A 270 -23.54 -14.20 4.32
CA ILE A 270 -22.72 -14.58 5.46
C ILE A 270 -23.61 -14.87 6.68
N PRO A 271 -23.42 -16.01 7.39
CA PRO A 271 -24.21 -16.32 8.58
C PRO A 271 -23.95 -15.30 9.70
N PRO A 272 -24.99 -14.90 10.46
CA PRO A 272 -24.85 -13.89 11.51
C PRO A 272 -24.14 -14.41 12.78
N THR A 273 -24.05 -15.72 12.95
CA THR A 273 -23.33 -16.38 14.06
C THR A 273 -22.73 -17.70 13.60
N GLY A 274 -21.85 -18.30 14.41
CA GLY A 274 -21.22 -19.59 14.11
C GLY A 274 -20.13 -19.52 13.04
N PRO A 275 -19.52 -20.67 12.71
CA PRO A 275 -18.45 -20.78 11.72
C PRO A 275 -18.99 -20.72 10.28
N LEU A 276 -18.10 -20.45 9.33
CA LEU A 276 -18.40 -20.63 7.91
C LEU A 276 -18.30 -22.11 7.52
N SER A 277 -19.07 -22.52 6.49
CA SER A 277 -18.84 -23.81 5.85
C SER A 277 -17.49 -23.80 5.14
N GLY A 278 -16.86 -24.98 4.98
CA GLY A 278 -15.59 -25.09 4.26
C GLY A 278 -15.67 -24.56 2.83
N ALA A 279 -16.80 -24.76 2.14
CA ALA A 279 -17.04 -24.22 0.81
C ALA A 279 -17.10 -22.67 0.78
N MET A 280 -17.79 -22.05 1.75
CA MET A 280 -17.84 -20.58 1.85
C MET A 280 -16.47 -20.01 2.21
N ALA A 281 -15.76 -20.63 3.15
CA ALA A 281 -14.41 -20.23 3.53
C ALA A 281 -13.46 -20.26 2.32
N ARG A 282 -13.44 -21.39 1.58
CA ARG A 282 -12.65 -21.57 0.36
C ARG A 282 -12.94 -20.50 -0.69
N HIS A 283 -14.23 -20.21 -0.93
CA HIS A 283 -14.66 -19.19 -1.88
C HIS A 283 -14.21 -17.77 -1.48
N LEU A 284 -14.24 -17.44 -0.19
CA LEU A 284 -13.75 -16.15 0.30
C LEU A 284 -12.22 -16.03 0.18
N ILE A 285 -11.48 -17.09 0.48
CA ILE A 285 -10.02 -17.14 0.31
C ILE A 285 -9.67 -16.99 -1.17
N HIS A 286 -10.41 -17.64 -2.08
CA HIS A 286 -10.25 -17.46 -3.52
C HIS A 286 -10.41 -16.00 -3.93
N GLY A 287 -11.42 -15.31 -3.39
CA GLY A 287 -11.61 -13.89 -3.61
C GLY A 287 -10.46 -13.04 -3.09
N TYR A 288 -9.96 -13.32 -1.88
CA TYR A 288 -8.77 -12.65 -1.34
C TYR A 288 -7.56 -12.84 -2.26
N TYR A 289 -7.32 -14.07 -2.72
CA TYR A 289 -6.20 -14.39 -3.62
C TYR A 289 -6.31 -13.66 -4.96
N ALA A 290 -7.51 -13.66 -5.56
CA ALA A 290 -7.80 -12.93 -6.78
C ALA A 290 -7.56 -11.41 -6.62
N CYS A 291 -8.01 -10.84 -5.50
CA CYS A 291 -7.77 -9.44 -5.17
C CYS A 291 -6.28 -9.11 -4.97
N THR A 292 -5.51 -10.00 -4.33
CA THR A 292 -4.06 -9.82 -4.17
C THR A 292 -3.34 -9.85 -5.52
N SER A 293 -3.64 -10.81 -6.40
CA SER A 293 -3.08 -10.86 -7.77
C SER A 293 -3.50 -9.68 -8.63
N TYR A 294 -4.72 -9.19 -8.42
CA TYR A 294 -5.18 -7.98 -9.10
C TYR A 294 -4.33 -6.78 -8.70
N VAL A 295 -4.13 -6.54 -7.40
CA VAL A 295 -3.26 -5.46 -6.92
C VAL A 295 -1.81 -5.66 -7.38
N ASP A 296 -1.31 -6.90 -7.41
CA ASP A 296 0.01 -7.20 -7.94
C ASP A 296 0.21 -6.67 -9.37
N ALA A 297 -0.73 -6.96 -10.28
CA ALA A 297 -0.70 -6.47 -11.65
C ALA A 297 -0.73 -4.93 -11.71
N LEU A 298 -1.48 -4.28 -10.82
CA LEU A 298 -1.53 -2.82 -10.74
C LEU A 298 -0.23 -2.21 -10.22
N VAL A 299 0.41 -2.83 -9.22
CA VAL A 299 1.76 -2.47 -8.76
C VAL A 299 2.75 -2.59 -9.92
N GLY A 300 2.68 -3.68 -10.69
CA GLY A 300 3.47 -3.88 -11.90
C GLY A 300 3.38 -2.72 -12.89
N ARG A 301 2.17 -2.16 -13.09
CA ARG A 301 1.96 -0.98 -13.95
C ARG A 301 2.67 0.27 -13.42
N LEU A 302 2.65 0.50 -12.11
CA LEU A 302 3.33 1.65 -11.50
C LEU A 302 4.85 1.53 -11.66
N LEU A 303 5.39 0.33 -11.39
CA LEU A 303 6.81 0.05 -11.51
C LEU A 303 7.29 0.18 -12.96
N ALA A 304 6.52 -0.36 -13.92
CA ALA A 304 6.84 -0.26 -15.34
C ALA A 304 6.81 1.20 -15.84
N GLU A 305 5.87 2.03 -15.37
CA GLU A 305 5.85 3.45 -15.71
C GLU A 305 7.05 4.18 -15.11
N LEU A 306 7.39 3.90 -13.85
CA LEU A 306 8.58 4.47 -13.20
C LEU A 306 9.88 4.12 -13.95
N ASP A 307 9.99 2.89 -14.46
CA ASP A 307 11.09 2.43 -15.29
C ASP A 307 11.07 3.13 -16.67
N GLY A 308 9.90 3.24 -17.30
CA GLY A 308 9.73 3.91 -18.60
C GLY A 308 10.10 5.39 -18.59
N LEU A 309 9.90 6.07 -17.45
CA LEU A 309 10.32 7.46 -17.21
C LEU A 309 11.80 7.58 -16.83
N GLY A 310 12.52 6.45 -16.65
CA GLY A 310 13.93 6.45 -16.22
C GLY A 310 14.13 6.87 -14.76
N LEU A 311 13.08 6.88 -13.94
CA LEU A 311 13.12 7.40 -12.56
C LEU A 311 13.51 6.35 -11.52
N ARG A 312 13.64 5.08 -11.91
CA ARG A 312 13.90 3.95 -11.00
C ARG A 312 15.15 4.09 -10.14
N GLN A 313 16.22 4.70 -10.66
CA GLN A 313 17.48 4.88 -9.92
C GLN A 313 17.48 6.12 -9.02
N GLU A 314 16.45 6.94 -9.11
CA GLU A 314 16.27 8.16 -8.31
C GLU A 314 15.05 8.06 -7.41
N THR A 315 14.44 6.87 -7.24
CA THR A 315 13.19 6.68 -6.50
C THR A 315 13.32 5.58 -5.47
N VAL A 316 13.05 5.89 -4.21
CA VAL A 316 12.76 4.91 -3.17
C VAL A 316 11.34 4.39 -3.40
N VAL A 317 11.18 3.07 -3.50
CA VAL A 317 9.87 2.43 -3.54
C VAL A 317 9.66 1.69 -2.23
N VAL A 318 8.57 2.01 -1.54
CA VAL A 318 8.12 1.26 -0.37
C VAL A 318 6.74 0.68 -0.63
N LEU A 319 6.59 -0.61 -0.39
CA LEU A 319 5.31 -1.31 -0.40
C LEU A 319 5.01 -1.86 0.99
N TRP A 320 3.80 -1.65 1.46
CA TRP A 320 3.36 -2.12 2.77
C TRP A 320 1.88 -2.48 2.78
N GLY A 321 1.52 -3.50 3.55
CA GLY A 321 0.13 -3.87 3.85
C GLY A 321 -0.33 -3.28 5.18
N ASP A 322 -1.42 -2.53 5.27
CA ASP A 322 -1.68 -1.69 6.46
C ASP A 322 -1.92 -2.44 7.77
N HIS A 323 -2.33 -3.68 7.70
CA HIS A 323 -2.31 -4.67 8.79
C HIS A 323 -2.50 -6.06 8.18
N GLY A 324 -2.38 -7.10 9.01
CA GLY A 324 -2.67 -8.47 8.61
C GLY A 324 -4.17 -8.72 8.39
N TRP A 325 -4.51 -10.00 8.18
CA TRP A 325 -5.87 -10.46 7.91
C TRP A 325 -6.05 -11.94 8.23
N ASN A 326 -7.13 -12.29 8.92
CA ASN A 326 -7.54 -13.68 9.17
C ASN A 326 -8.40 -14.20 8.00
N LEU A 327 -8.06 -15.38 7.53
CA LEU A 327 -8.70 -16.17 6.48
C LEU A 327 -9.25 -17.50 7.01
N GLY A 328 -9.73 -17.49 8.25
CA GLY A 328 -10.23 -18.66 8.96
C GLY A 328 -9.33 -19.15 10.09
N GLU A 329 -8.08 -18.67 10.18
CA GLU A 329 -7.21 -18.96 11.32
C GLU A 329 -7.90 -18.57 12.62
N HIS A 330 -7.79 -19.43 13.63
CA HIS A 330 -8.46 -19.27 14.93
C HIS A 330 -9.99 -19.22 14.88
N GLY A 331 -10.59 -19.59 13.74
CA GLY A 331 -12.03 -19.42 13.48
C GLY A 331 -12.43 -17.96 13.24
N LEU A 332 -11.45 -17.10 12.96
CA LEU A 332 -11.61 -15.66 12.75
C LEU A 332 -11.53 -15.30 11.27
N TRP A 333 -12.14 -14.16 10.94
CA TRP A 333 -12.09 -13.52 9.63
C TRP A 333 -11.81 -12.04 9.84
N CYS A 334 -11.27 -11.34 8.85
CA CYS A 334 -10.94 -9.92 8.99
C CYS A 334 -9.77 -9.67 9.96
N LYS A 335 -9.70 -8.46 10.52
CA LYS A 335 -8.69 -7.97 11.48
C LYS A 335 -9.33 -7.78 12.86
N HIS A 336 -8.84 -6.85 13.70
CA HIS A 336 -9.38 -6.50 15.03
C HIS A 336 -8.93 -7.44 16.18
N CYS A 337 -7.71 -7.96 16.13
CA CYS A 337 -7.09 -8.71 17.23
C CYS A 337 -5.55 -8.62 17.19
N ASN A 338 -4.89 -9.03 18.27
CA ASN A 338 -3.42 -9.02 18.41
C ASN A 338 -2.78 -10.38 18.10
N PHE A 339 -3.46 -11.25 17.35
CA PHE A 339 -2.82 -12.45 16.80
C PHE A 339 -1.83 -12.07 15.70
N GLU A 340 -0.77 -12.87 15.54
CA GLU A 340 0.27 -12.70 14.52
C GLU A 340 -0.33 -12.45 13.12
N THR A 341 -1.38 -13.18 12.77
CA THR A 341 -2.12 -13.08 11.50
C THR A 341 -2.69 -11.69 11.21
N SER A 342 -2.93 -10.87 12.23
CA SER A 342 -3.53 -9.55 12.14
C SER A 342 -2.53 -8.40 12.28
N VAL A 343 -1.38 -8.64 12.92
CA VAL A 343 -0.36 -7.60 13.16
C VAL A 343 0.85 -7.70 12.25
N HIS A 344 1.17 -8.90 11.74
CA HIS A 344 2.25 -9.12 10.78
C HIS A 344 1.83 -8.69 9.38
N VAL A 345 2.69 -7.90 8.74
CA VAL A 345 2.44 -7.20 7.48
C VAL A 345 3.59 -7.42 6.49
N PRO A 346 3.33 -7.45 5.18
CA PRO A 346 4.39 -7.40 4.20
C PRO A 346 4.96 -5.99 4.17
N MET A 347 6.28 -5.88 4.15
CA MET A 347 6.99 -4.61 3.98
C MET A 347 8.22 -4.82 3.09
N ILE A 348 8.27 -4.09 1.97
CA ILE A 348 9.38 -4.17 1.00
C ILE A 348 9.88 -2.76 0.71
N PHE A 349 11.19 -2.55 0.82
CA PHE A 349 11.87 -1.32 0.43
C PHE A 349 12.85 -1.58 -0.70
N ARG A 350 12.69 -0.89 -1.84
CA ARG A 350 13.75 -0.75 -2.84
C ARG A 350 14.31 0.66 -2.73
N ALA A 351 15.56 0.78 -2.28
CA ALA A 351 16.22 2.06 -2.10
C ALA A 351 17.50 2.12 -2.96
N PRO A 352 17.60 3.00 -3.98
CA PRO A 352 18.78 3.09 -4.83
C PRO A 352 20.08 3.32 -4.05
N GLY A 353 21.11 2.56 -4.42
CA GLY A 353 22.42 2.59 -3.77
C GLY A 353 22.55 1.76 -2.48
N MET A 354 21.46 1.19 -1.96
CA MET A 354 21.52 0.35 -0.75
C MET A 354 21.98 -1.07 -1.09
N ALA A 355 22.98 -1.57 -0.33
CA ALA A 355 23.63 -2.85 -0.58
C ALA A 355 22.76 -4.07 -0.22
N GLY A 356 21.70 -3.88 0.57
CA GLY A 356 20.73 -4.92 0.91
C GLY A 356 19.73 -5.24 -0.21
N ASN A 357 19.61 -4.44 -1.26
CA ASN A 357 18.66 -4.72 -2.35
C ASN A 357 18.86 -6.15 -2.92
N GLY A 358 17.75 -6.86 -3.12
CA GLY A 358 17.70 -8.28 -3.51
C GLY A 358 17.88 -9.27 -2.36
N ARG A 359 17.73 -8.82 -1.11
CA ARG A 359 17.88 -9.67 0.08
C ARG A 359 16.67 -9.56 1.01
N ARG A 360 16.68 -10.40 2.04
CA ARG A 360 15.68 -10.42 3.11
C ARG A 360 16.31 -9.96 4.41
N SER A 361 15.55 -9.25 5.22
CA SER A 361 15.92 -8.95 6.60
C SER A 361 14.96 -9.64 7.56
N ASN A 362 15.52 -10.29 8.59
CA ASN A 362 14.77 -10.90 9.69
C ASN A 362 14.71 -9.98 10.93
N GLY A 363 15.12 -8.71 10.81
CA GLY A 363 15.00 -7.75 11.92
C GLY A 363 13.53 -7.50 12.27
N LEU A 364 13.22 -7.44 13.57
CA LEU A 364 11.90 -7.06 14.09
C LEU A 364 11.64 -5.57 13.84
N THR A 365 10.84 -5.26 12.82
CA THR A 365 10.60 -3.88 12.35
C THR A 365 9.16 -3.45 12.58
N GLU A 366 8.95 -2.14 12.70
CA GLU A 366 7.65 -1.55 13.04
C GLU A 366 7.27 -0.46 12.02
N PHE A 367 5.97 -0.22 11.81
CA PHE A 367 5.52 0.85 10.90
C PHE A 367 5.97 2.26 11.32
N VAL A 368 6.12 2.53 12.61
CA VAL A 368 6.74 3.78 13.08
C VAL A 368 8.17 3.99 12.59
N ASP A 369 8.86 2.93 12.11
CA ASP A 369 10.19 3.04 11.50
C ASP A 369 10.16 3.61 10.07
N ILE A 370 9.02 3.55 9.37
CA ILE A 370 8.92 3.94 7.95
C ILE A 370 9.15 5.45 7.76
N TYR A 371 8.54 6.29 8.61
CA TYR A 371 8.71 7.74 8.53
C TYR A 371 10.19 8.15 8.68
N PRO A 372 10.91 7.83 9.77
CA PRO A 372 12.32 8.18 9.89
C PRO A 372 13.18 7.59 8.75
N THR A 373 12.84 6.39 8.25
CA THR A 373 13.55 5.77 7.12
C THR A 373 13.45 6.60 5.85
N LEU A 374 12.24 7.03 5.48
CA LEU A 374 12.04 7.80 4.26
C LEU A 374 12.69 9.18 4.37
N SER A 375 12.60 9.84 5.54
CA SER A 375 13.31 11.10 5.79
C SER A 375 14.83 10.93 5.64
N ASP A 376 15.42 9.89 6.23
CA ASP A 376 16.86 9.61 6.17
C ASP A 376 17.34 9.31 4.73
N LEU A 377 16.66 8.40 4.02
CA LEU A 377 17.00 8.05 2.63
C LEU A 377 16.92 9.25 1.67
N CYS A 378 16.03 10.20 1.95
CA CYS A 378 15.85 11.44 1.18
C CYS A 378 16.71 12.60 1.69
N GLY A 379 17.54 12.40 2.72
CA GLY A 379 18.43 13.41 3.30
C GLY A 379 17.69 14.55 4.01
N LEU A 380 16.53 14.27 4.59
CA LEU A 380 15.71 15.21 5.35
C LEU A 380 16.03 15.12 6.85
N PRO A 381 15.94 16.23 7.60
CA PRO A 381 16.12 16.20 9.05
C PRO A 381 15.00 15.36 9.71
N LEU A 382 15.34 14.58 10.72
CA LEU A 382 14.35 13.78 11.45
C LEU A 382 13.55 14.68 12.42
N PRO A 383 12.21 14.65 12.39
CA PRO A 383 11.40 15.27 13.44
C PRO A 383 11.66 14.66 14.83
N ASP A 384 11.72 15.49 15.87
CA ASP A 384 12.05 15.06 17.24
C ASP A 384 10.99 14.16 17.90
N HIS A 385 9.77 14.12 17.36
CA HIS A 385 8.64 13.42 17.98
C HIS A 385 8.51 11.95 17.56
N LEU A 386 9.31 11.49 16.60
CA LEU A 386 9.23 10.15 16.03
C LEU A 386 9.56 9.08 17.07
N GLU A 387 8.83 7.97 17.04
CA GLU A 387 8.96 6.86 18.00
C GLU A 387 9.50 5.57 17.39
N GLY A 388 9.75 5.57 16.08
CA GLY A 388 10.54 4.56 15.40
C GLY A 388 11.94 5.06 15.06
N ARG A 389 12.73 4.22 14.39
CA ARG A 389 14.10 4.54 13.96
C ARG A 389 14.29 4.18 12.49
N SER A 390 15.15 4.93 11.80
CA SER A 390 15.43 4.68 10.37
C SER A 390 15.94 3.26 10.14
N LEU A 391 15.34 2.53 9.21
CA LEU A 391 15.73 1.21 8.73
C LEU A 391 16.93 1.26 7.78
N ALA A 392 17.51 2.43 7.49
CA ALA A 392 18.67 2.55 6.61
C ALA A 392 19.83 1.58 6.95
N PRO A 393 20.15 1.28 8.22
CA PRO A 393 21.13 0.25 8.54
C PRO A 393 20.74 -1.15 8.02
N LEU A 394 19.48 -1.57 8.16
CA LEU A 394 18.99 -2.85 7.62
C LEU A 394 18.89 -2.85 6.09
N LEU A 395 18.65 -1.69 5.49
CA LEU A 395 18.71 -1.55 4.03
C LEU A 395 20.15 -1.68 3.51
N GLY A 396 21.16 -1.31 4.30
CA GLY A 396 22.57 -1.48 3.99
C GLY A 396 23.09 -2.88 4.26
N ASP A 397 22.73 -3.43 5.42
CA ASP A 397 23.06 -4.78 5.86
C ASP A 397 21.83 -5.46 6.48
N PRO A 398 21.09 -6.26 5.68
CA PRO A 398 19.88 -6.96 6.13
C PRO A 398 20.07 -7.93 7.30
N ASP A 399 21.30 -8.33 7.61
CA ASP A 399 21.62 -9.23 8.73
C ASP A 399 22.01 -8.46 10.01
N ALA A 400 22.04 -7.12 9.98
CA ALA A 400 22.43 -6.33 11.14
C ALA A 400 21.48 -6.60 12.32
N ALA A 401 22.05 -6.67 13.53
CA ALA A 401 21.27 -6.80 14.75
C ALA A 401 20.31 -5.60 14.89
N TRP A 402 19.04 -5.87 15.16
CA TRP A 402 18.00 -4.84 15.15
C TRP A 402 17.30 -4.67 16.50
N ASN A 403 16.00 -4.96 16.58
CA ASN A 403 15.22 -4.87 17.82
C ASN A 403 15.00 -6.27 18.38
N GLU A 404 14.90 -6.36 19.70
CA GLU A 404 14.53 -7.60 20.40
C GLU A 404 13.01 -7.81 20.49
N ALA A 405 12.22 -6.75 20.25
CA ALA A 405 10.76 -6.78 20.29
C ALA A 405 10.15 -5.78 19.29
N ALA A 406 8.91 -6.05 18.89
CA ALA A 406 8.01 -5.15 18.18
C ALA A 406 6.69 -5.07 18.97
N TYR A 407 5.98 -3.94 18.88
CA TYR A 407 4.79 -3.68 19.68
C TYR A 407 3.59 -3.32 18.80
N SER A 408 2.48 -4.02 19.07
CA SER A 408 1.14 -3.72 18.57
C SER A 408 0.19 -3.61 19.76
N GLN A 409 -0.83 -2.74 19.64
CA GLN A 409 -1.76 -2.39 20.70
C GLN A 409 -3.17 -2.87 20.37
#